data_AF-A0A7Y5DBF6-F1
#
_entry.id   AF-A0A7Y5DBF6-F1
#
_cell.length_a   1.000
_cell.length_b   1.000
_cell.length_c   1.000
_cell.angle_alpha   90.00
_cell.angle_beta   90.00
_cell.angle_gamma   90.00
#
_symmetry.space_group_name_H-M   'P 1'
#
loop_
_entity.id
_entity.type
_entity.pdbx_description
1 polymer ?
#
loop_
_entity_poly.entity_id
_entity_poly.type
_entity_poly.pdbx_seq_one_letter_code
_entity_poly.pdbx_strand_id
1 'polypeptide(L)'
;MQTKPLVVINIALIILISSCSKKHVPQQTTATVSTSTAPVVKKMVVKKTPLVSVAKVIIVNDSVAKKNIDGRLYYDVGGHRYWRNYNDGKYYLFNKSMYTDSAFIPH
;
A
#
# COMPACT_ATOMS: atom_id res chain seq x y z
N MET A 1 -26.31 45.73 -12.52
CA MET A 1 -25.61 45.74 -11.21
C MET A 1 -26.01 44.49 -10.40
N GLN A 2 -25.31 43.37 -10.55
CA GLN A 2 -25.58 42.14 -9.77
C GLN A 2 -24.33 41.27 -9.58
N THR A 3 -23.15 41.89 -9.47
CA THR A 3 -21.85 41.20 -9.29
C THR A 3 -21.56 40.83 -7.83
N LYS A 4 -22.34 41.34 -6.88
CA LYS A 4 -22.14 41.14 -5.43
C LYS A 4 -22.31 39.69 -4.94
N PRO A 5 -23.30 38.88 -5.38
CA PRO A 5 -23.46 37.52 -4.86
C PRO A 5 -22.38 36.56 -5.38
N LEU A 6 -21.87 36.77 -6.59
CA LEU A 6 -20.88 35.89 -7.21
C LEU A 6 -19.49 36.00 -6.55
N VAL A 7 -19.14 37.19 -6.05
CA VAL A 7 -17.90 37.42 -5.30
C VAL A 7 -17.98 36.80 -3.91
N VAL A 8 -19.12 36.89 -3.22
CA VAL A 8 -19.32 36.29 -1.88
C VAL A 8 -19.25 34.76 -1.94
N ILE A 9 -19.82 34.13 -2.97
CA ILE A 9 -19.76 32.68 -3.15
C ILE A 9 -18.31 32.21 -3.41
N ASN A 10 -17.53 32.95 -4.20
CA ASN A 10 -16.12 32.61 -4.45
C ASN A 10 -15.25 32.77 -3.19
N ILE A 11 -15.49 33.80 -2.38
CA ILE A 11 -14.75 34.00 -1.12
C ILE A 11 -15.08 32.89 -0.11
N ALA A 12 -16.35 32.49 0.00
CA ALA A 12 -16.76 31.40 0.90
C ALA A 12 -16.11 30.06 0.52
N LEU A 13 -15.97 29.77 -0.78
CA LEU A 13 -15.36 28.54 -1.27
C LEU A 13 -13.86 28.45 -0.95
N ILE A 14 -13.14 29.58 -0.96
CA ILE A 14 -11.69 29.65 -0.67
C ILE A 14 -11.40 29.40 0.83
N ILE A 15 -12.31 29.80 1.73
CA ILE A 15 -12.14 29.58 3.17
C ILE A 15 -12.28 28.09 3.52
N LEU A 16 -13.19 27.37 2.86
CA LEU A 16 -13.45 25.95 3.12
C LEU A 16 -12.29 25.02 2.73
N ILE A 17 -11.55 25.34 1.67
CA ILE A 17 -10.42 24.52 1.20
C ILE A 17 -9.12 24.74 1.99
N SER A 18 -9.05 25.78 2.82
CA SER A 18 -7.84 26.18 3.54
C SER A 18 -7.62 25.42 4.87
N SER A 19 -8.58 24.57 5.29
CA SER A 19 -8.60 24.00 6.64
C SER A 19 -7.97 22.61 6.82
N CYS A 20 -7.28 22.05 5.80
CA CYS A 20 -6.78 20.67 5.83
C CYS A 20 -5.23 20.54 5.86
N SER A 21 -4.51 21.45 6.53
CA SER A 21 -3.04 21.47 6.51
C SER A 21 -2.34 20.97 7.79
N LYS A 22 -3.05 20.40 8.78
CA LYS A 22 -2.40 19.84 9.98
C LYS A 22 -1.92 18.40 9.73
N LYS A 23 -0.68 18.26 9.28
CA LYS A 23 0.03 16.97 9.27
C LYS A 23 0.35 16.55 10.71
N HIS A 24 -0.31 15.51 11.19
CA HIS A 24 -0.01 14.87 12.46
C HIS A 24 1.18 13.93 12.25
N VAL A 25 2.33 14.22 12.86
CA VAL A 25 3.48 13.31 12.88
C VAL A 25 3.43 12.55 14.20
N PRO A 26 3.35 11.21 14.20
CA PRO A 26 3.41 10.45 15.44
C PRO A 26 4.79 10.60 16.08
N GLN A 27 4.79 10.94 17.37
CA GLN A 27 5.97 11.08 18.21
C GLN A 27 6.66 9.72 18.37
N GLN A 28 7.91 9.60 17.88
CA GLN A 28 8.77 8.47 18.22
C GLN A 28 9.31 8.66 19.64
N THR A 29 8.85 7.83 20.57
CA THR A 29 9.46 7.68 21.89
C THR A 29 10.84 7.05 21.72
N THR A 30 11.90 7.85 21.89
CA THR A 30 13.26 7.36 22.02
C THR A 30 13.38 6.67 23.38
N ALA A 31 13.42 5.34 23.39
CA ALA A 31 13.75 4.58 24.59
C ALA A 31 15.27 4.68 24.83
N THR A 32 15.68 5.65 25.65
CA THR A 32 16.96 5.60 26.36
C THR A 32 16.88 4.43 27.34
N VAL A 33 17.65 3.37 27.11
CA VAL A 33 17.83 2.30 28.10
C VAL A 33 19.25 2.37 28.63
N SER A 34 19.32 2.89 29.84
CA SER A 34 20.46 2.91 30.74
C SER A 34 20.97 1.50 31.04
N THR A 35 22.29 1.40 31.15
CA THR A 35 23.04 0.30 31.77
C THR A 35 22.49 -0.04 33.15
N SER A 36 22.08 -1.30 33.39
CA SER A 36 22.15 -1.94 34.72
C SER A 36 21.81 -3.45 34.64
N THR A 37 22.79 -4.25 35.04
CA THR A 37 22.72 -5.49 35.85
C THR A 37 21.82 -6.65 35.42
N ALA A 38 22.48 -7.79 35.18
CA ALA A 38 21.92 -9.08 34.81
C ALA A 38 20.87 -9.62 35.80
N PRO A 39 19.89 -10.37 35.27
CA PRO A 39 19.64 -11.70 35.80
C PRO A 39 19.58 -12.76 34.70
N VAL A 40 19.94 -13.98 35.07
CA VAL A 40 20.03 -15.18 34.23
C VAL A 40 18.67 -15.47 33.56
N VAL A 41 18.55 -15.14 32.28
CA VAL A 41 17.38 -15.47 31.44
C VAL A 41 17.60 -16.84 30.83
N LYS A 42 16.76 -17.81 31.22
CA LYS A 42 16.65 -19.10 30.54
C LYS A 42 16.44 -18.84 29.04
N LYS A 43 17.39 -19.28 28.20
CA LYS A 43 17.35 -19.09 26.74
C LYS A 43 16.03 -19.64 26.22
N MET A 44 15.08 -18.76 25.95
CA MET A 44 13.89 -19.11 25.18
C MET A 44 14.39 -19.50 23.80
N VAL A 45 14.28 -20.78 23.45
CA VAL A 45 14.50 -21.25 22.09
C VAL A 45 13.36 -20.68 21.26
N VAL A 46 13.63 -19.52 20.66
CA VAL A 46 12.75 -18.92 19.66
C VAL A 46 12.70 -19.91 18.52
N LYS A 47 11.62 -20.70 18.43
CA LYS A 47 11.30 -21.45 17.22
C LYS A 47 11.22 -20.41 16.11
N LYS A 48 12.19 -20.43 15.18
CA LYS A 48 12.11 -19.65 13.95
C LYS A 48 10.81 -20.04 13.26
N THR A 49 9.86 -19.12 13.21
CA THR A 49 8.69 -19.25 12.36
C THR A 49 9.21 -19.50 10.94
N PRO A 50 8.73 -20.54 10.24
CA PRO A 50 9.16 -20.76 8.86
C PRO A 50 8.84 -19.49 8.07
N LEU A 51 9.86 -18.89 7.46
CA LEU A 51 9.64 -17.83 6.50
C LEU A 51 8.83 -18.43 5.37
N VAL A 52 7.56 -18.02 5.26
CA VAL A 52 6.74 -18.37 4.10
C VAL A 52 7.42 -17.71 2.90
N SER A 53 8.12 -18.51 2.11
CA SER A 53 8.79 -18.01 0.91
C SER A 53 7.71 -17.52 -0.06
N VAL A 54 7.73 -16.22 -0.32
CA VAL A 54 6.80 -15.60 -1.25
C VAL A 54 7.18 -16.05 -2.66
N ALA A 55 6.27 -16.75 -3.34
CA ALA A 55 6.50 -17.17 -4.71
C ALA A 55 6.61 -15.94 -5.63
N LYS A 56 7.51 -15.97 -6.62
CA LYS A 56 7.58 -14.88 -7.61
C LYS A 56 6.42 -14.91 -8.59
N VAL A 57 5.93 -16.11 -8.91
CA VAL A 57 4.88 -16.35 -9.90
C VAL A 57 3.90 -17.36 -9.32
N ILE A 58 2.62 -17.09 -9.52
CA ILE A 58 1.53 -17.99 -9.16
C ILE A 58 0.60 -18.18 -10.35
N ILE A 59 -0.08 -19.32 -10.38
CA ILE A 59 -1.13 -19.62 -11.36
C ILE A 59 -2.43 -19.64 -10.58
N VAL A 60 -3.33 -18.73 -10.91
CA VAL A 60 -4.59 -18.52 -10.21
C VAL A 60 -5.69 -18.37 -11.26
N ASN A 61 -6.90 -18.80 -10.93
CA ASN A 61 -8.06 -18.63 -11.79
C ASN A 61 -8.49 -17.15 -11.82
N ASP A 62 -8.74 -16.61 -13.01
CA ASP A 62 -9.16 -15.21 -13.17
C ASP A 62 -10.50 -14.90 -12.48
N SER A 63 -11.35 -15.91 -12.24
CA SER A 63 -12.62 -15.74 -11.52
C SER A 63 -12.47 -15.29 -10.06
N VAL A 64 -11.33 -15.58 -9.43
CA VAL A 64 -11.03 -15.14 -8.06
C VAL A 64 -10.13 -13.91 -8.02
N ALA A 65 -9.67 -13.43 -9.18
CA ALA A 65 -8.86 -12.23 -9.28
C ALA A 65 -9.72 -10.97 -9.13
N LYS A 66 -9.14 -9.95 -8.49
CA LYS A 66 -9.75 -8.63 -8.36
C LYS A 66 -9.38 -7.79 -9.58
N LYS A 67 -10.31 -6.93 -10.00
CA LYS A 67 -10.07 -5.97 -11.08
C LYS A 67 -9.77 -4.60 -10.48
N ASN A 68 -8.69 -3.97 -10.91
CA ASN A 68 -8.38 -2.59 -10.56
C ASN A 68 -9.22 -1.62 -11.38
N ILE A 69 -9.24 -0.35 -10.97
CA ILE A 69 -9.91 0.74 -11.71
C ILE A 69 -9.42 0.85 -13.17
N ASP A 70 -8.15 0.54 -13.42
CA ASP A 70 -7.53 0.55 -14.76
C ASP A 70 -7.90 -0.69 -15.59
N GLY A 71 -8.76 -1.56 -15.07
CA GLY A 71 -9.15 -2.83 -15.69
C GLY A 71 -8.14 -3.98 -15.52
N ARG A 72 -7.02 -3.72 -14.86
CA ARG A 72 -5.93 -4.68 -14.63
C ARG A 72 -6.32 -5.71 -13.56
N LEU A 73 -6.05 -6.99 -13.81
CA LEU A 73 -6.35 -8.07 -12.88
C LEU A 73 -5.21 -8.29 -11.88
N TYR A 74 -5.56 -8.46 -10.60
CA TYR A 74 -4.59 -8.70 -9.54
C TYR A 74 -5.13 -9.67 -8.48
N TYR A 75 -4.22 -10.29 -7.73
CA TYR A 75 -4.53 -11.23 -6.65
C TYR A 75 -3.66 -10.93 -5.42
N ASP A 76 -4.26 -10.85 -4.24
CA ASP A 76 -3.54 -10.55 -2.99
C ASP A 76 -3.35 -11.84 -2.17
N VAL A 77 -2.11 -12.19 -1.84
CA VAL A 77 -1.76 -13.36 -1.03
C VAL A 77 -0.76 -12.96 0.05
N GLY A 78 -1.13 -13.13 1.32
CA GLY A 78 -0.23 -12.87 2.45
C GLY A 78 0.38 -11.46 2.44
N GLY A 79 -0.43 -10.45 2.10
CA GLY A 79 0.00 -9.05 2.01
C GLY A 79 0.78 -8.68 0.73
N HIS A 80 0.99 -9.63 -0.18
CA HIS A 80 1.67 -9.41 -1.45
C HIS A 80 0.66 -9.38 -2.58
N ARG A 81 0.80 -8.39 -3.48
CA ARG A 81 -0.04 -8.26 -4.66
C ARG A 81 0.63 -8.86 -5.88
N TYR A 82 -0.09 -9.67 -6.61
CA TYR A 82 0.32 -10.27 -7.87
C TYR A 82 -0.51 -9.70 -9.00
N TRP A 83 0.13 -9.32 -10.11
CA TRP A 83 -0.54 -8.76 -11.28
C TRP A 83 -0.59 -9.79 -12.39
N ARG A 84 -1.74 -9.86 -13.08
CA ARG A 84 -1.91 -10.71 -14.25
C ARG A 84 -1.05 -10.19 -15.38
N ASN A 85 -0.26 -11.07 -15.96
CA ASN A 85 0.34 -10.89 -17.25
C ASN A 85 -0.62 -11.43 -18.31
N TYR A 86 -1.00 -10.59 -19.26
CA TYR A 86 -1.97 -10.88 -20.31
C TYR A 86 -1.39 -11.69 -21.47
N ASN A 87 -0.06 -11.78 -21.58
CA ASN A 87 0.61 -12.57 -22.61
C ASN A 87 0.62 -14.06 -22.26
N ASP A 88 0.84 -14.41 -20.99
CA ASP A 88 0.96 -15.80 -20.53
C ASP A 88 -0.14 -16.24 -19.55
N GLY A 89 -1.00 -15.31 -19.09
CA GLY A 89 -2.09 -15.57 -18.16
C GLY A 89 -1.67 -15.83 -16.72
N LYS A 90 -0.38 -15.67 -16.37
CA LYS A 90 0.13 -15.93 -15.02
C LYS A 90 0.12 -14.67 -14.16
N TYR A 91 0.23 -14.86 -12.86
CA TYR A 91 0.24 -13.78 -11.89
C TYR A 91 1.64 -13.62 -11.31
N TYR A 92 2.22 -12.43 -11.48
CA TYR A 92 3.58 -12.11 -11.05
C TYR A 92 3.58 -11.19 -9.85
N LEU A 93 4.45 -11.45 -8.88
CA LEU A 93 4.64 -10.58 -7.74
C LEU A 93 4.95 -9.16 -8.21
N PHE A 94 4.22 -8.18 -7.67
CA PHE A 94 4.27 -6.80 -8.11
C PHE A 94 5.70 -6.24 -8.16
N ASN A 95 6.04 -5.64 -9.30
CA ASN A 95 7.22 -4.82 -9.50
C ASN A 95 6.79 -3.49 -10.14
N LYS A 96 7.43 -2.38 -9.77
CA LYS A 96 7.16 -1.05 -10.34
C LYS A 96 7.30 -1.01 -11.87
N SER A 97 8.17 -1.82 -12.46
CA SER A 97 8.32 -1.90 -13.93
C SER A 97 7.05 -2.38 -14.65
N MET A 98 6.16 -3.09 -13.94
CA MET A 98 4.91 -3.58 -14.51
C MET A 98 3.96 -2.44 -14.89
N TYR A 99 4.13 -1.22 -14.36
CA TYR A 99 3.26 -0.11 -14.74
C TYR A 99 3.38 0.27 -16.22
N THR A 100 4.58 0.16 -16.78
CA THR A 100 4.89 0.54 -18.17
C THR A 100 4.96 -0.65 -19.12
N ASP A 101 5.04 -1.88 -18.58
CA ASP A 101 5.13 -3.09 -19.37
C ASP A 101 3.77 -3.44 -19.99
N SER A 102 3.76 -3.54 -21.32
CA SER A 102 2.56 -3.85 -22.10
C SER A 102 1.98 -5.22 -21.76
N ALA A 103 2.81 -6.17 -21.34
CA ALA A 103 2.35 -7.50 -20.94
C ALA A 103 1.40 -7.48 -19.74
N PHE A 104 1.41 -6.41 -18.94
CA PHE A 104 0.54 -6.26 -17.77
C PHE A 104 -0.62 -5.31 -18.02
N ILE A 105 -0.82 -4.81 -19.24
CA ILE A 105 -1.89 -3.89 -19.61
C ILE A 105 -2.94 -4.67 -20.41
N PRO A 106 -4.25 -4.53 -20.13
CA PRO A 106 -5.27 -5.22 -20.89
C PRO A 106 -5.29 -4.70 -22.34
N HIS A 107 -5.32 -5.60 -23.31
CA HIS A 107 -5.46 -5.31 -24.74
C HIS A 107 -6.92 -5.37 -25.18
#